data_AF-A0A814NKM9-F1
#
_entry.id   AF-A0A814NKM9-F1
#
_cell.length_a   1.000
_cell.length_b   1.000
_cell.length_c   1.000
_cell.angle_alpha   90.00
_cell.angle_beta   90.00
_cell.angle_gamma   90.00
#
_symmetry.space_group_name_H-M   'P 1'
#
loop_
_entity.id
_entity.type
_entity.pdbx_description
1 polymer ?
#
loop_
_entity_poly.entity_id
_entity_poly.type
_entity_poly.pdbx_seq_one_letter_code
_entity_poly.pdbx_strand_id
1 'polypeptide(L)'
;MNCDDEELDTRAAWPIIVDEIQWCKTNRGNDHICMGGYTYDSFSQSLQKNTRSFCCSKENLRCRAVVNLFMDSNMYNDSNNVEHNHPPNHHDVKRLLALQKIKERVLAEPISVARIIEDEYVKHDLNGDDRRHFLLPASQASKFHKIRAKMLPPNPKALDFEVSAMYSTTHSGEEFLIYDSTRKKLGGRLT
;
A
#
# COMPACT_ATOMS: atom_id res chain seq x y z
N MET A 1 -16.86 51.49 -6.07
CA MET A 1 -16.87 50.06 -6.43
C MET A 1 -15.41 49.72 -6.62
N ASN A 2 -14.73 49.41 -5.50
CA ASN A 2 -13.29 49.17 -5.49
C ASN A 2 -13.13 47.67 -5.70
N CYS A 3 -12.64 47.30 -6.88
CA CYS A 3 -12.16 45.96 -7.15
C CYS A 3 -10.80 45.91 -6.47
N ASP A 4 -10.77 45.43 -5.24
CA ASP A 4 -9.52 45.09 -4.56
C ASP A 4 -8.88 43.96 -5.37
N ASP A 5 -7.82 44.32 -6.10
CA ASP A 5 -6.90 43.39 -6.72
C ASP A 5 -6.25 42.54 -5.62
N GLU A 6 -6.81 41.35 -5.37
CA GLU A 6 -6.14 40.29 -4.62
C GLU A 6 -4.89 39.87 -5.40
N GLU A 7 -3.79 40.56 -5.12
CA GLU A 7 -2.45 40.22 -5.54
C GLU A 7 -2.10 38.87 -4.90
N LEU A 8 -2.41 37.77 -5.64
CA LEU A 8 -2.00 36.42 -5.29
C LEU A 8 -0.48 36.41 -5.14
N ASP A 9 -0.03 36.31 -3.88
CA ASP A 9 1.36 36.18 -3.47
C ASP A 9 2.00 34.98 -4.18
N THR A 10 2.57 35.25 -5.36
CA THR A 10 3.31 34.33 -6.21
C THR A 10 4.75 34.21 -5.72
N ARG A 11 4.94 34.09 -4.40
CA ARG A 11 6.20 33.65 -3.79
C ARG A 11 6.55 32.29 -4.36
N ALA A 12 7.38 32.32 -5.39
CA ALA A 12 8.02 31.24 -6.13
C ALA A 12 7.87 29.85 -5.50
N ALA A 13 6.66 29.31 -5.58
CA ALA A 13 6.41 27.90 -5.34
C ALA A 13 7.04 27.21 -6.55
N TRP A 14 8.18 26.57 -6.35
CA TRP A 14 8.74 25.72 -7.39
C TRP A 14 7.65 24.72 -7.77
N PRO A 15 7.17 24.73 -9.03
CA PRO A 15 6.13 23.81 -9.44
C PRO A 15 6.72 22.41 -9.33
N ILE A 16 6.35 21.70 -8.29
CA ILE A 16 6.70 20.29 -8.13
C ILE A 16 6.05 19.57 -9.32
N ILE A 17 6.88 18.90 -10.11
CA ILE A 17 6.43 18.14 -11.28
C ILE A 17 5.71 16.90 -10.77
N VAL A 18 4.43 16.75 -11.14
CA VAL A 18 3.53 15.67 -10.69
C VAL A 18 4.12 14.28 -10.91
N ASP A 19 4.89 14.11 -11.98
CA ASP A 19 5.48 12.83 -12.37
C ASP A 19 6.56 12.32 -11.40
N GLU A 20 7.05 13.16 -10.49
CA GLU A 20 8.01 12.76 -9.46
C GLU A 20 7.35 12.18 -8.20
N ILE A 21 6.01 12.21 -8.13
CA ILE A 21 5.28 11.84 -6.93
C ILE A 21 4.78 10.41 -7.02
N GLN A 22 5.14 9.65 -6.01
CA GLN A 22 4.80 8.24 -5.92
C GLN A 22 3.89 8.02 -4.72
N TRP A 23 2.65 7.63 -5.00
CA TRP A 23 1.64 7.34 -3.99
C TRP A 23 1.87 5.98 -3.36
N CYS A 24 1.69 5.90 -2.05
CA CYS A 24 1.62 4.64 -1.35
C CYS A 24 0.63 4.74 -0.17
N LYS A 25 0.34 3.58 0.43
CA LYS A 25 -0.52 3.51 1.60
C LYS A 25 0.29 3.12 2.83
N THR A 26 0.06 3.84 3.92
CA THR A 26 0.58 3.45 5.23
C THR A 26 0.05 2.07 5.64
N ASN A 27 0.64 1.49 6.69
CA ASN A 27 0.12 0.23 7.25
C ASN A 27 -1.31 0.34 7.80
N ARG A 28 -1.78 1.57 8.08
CA ARG A 28 -3.15 1.86 8.54
C ARG A 28 -4.12 2.15 7.40
N GLY A 29 -3.63 2.20 6.15
CA GLY A 29 -4.44 2.51 4.97
C GLY A 29 -4.54 4.01 4.64
N ASN A 30 -3.92 4.88 5.45
CA ASN A 30 -3.85 6.31 5.16
C ASN A 30 -2.98 6.59 3.92
N ASP A 31 -3.30 7.68 3.22
CA ASP A 31 -2.54 8.19 2.10
C ASP A 31 -1.16 8.68 2.53
N HIS A 32 -0.17 8.33 1.72
CA HIS A 32 1.22 8.66 1.91
C HIS A 32 1.84 8.94 0.54
N ILE A 33 2.73 9.93 0.47
CA ILE A 33 3.41 10.29 -0.78
C ILE A 33 4.93 10.24 -0.58
N CYS A 34 5.63 9.79 -1.61
CA CYS A 34 7.07 9.81 -1.70
C CYS A 34 7.47 10.77 -2.83
N MET A 35 8.38 11.70 -2.55
CA MET A 35 8.78 12.75 -3.49
C MET A 35 10.18 13.27 -3.13
N GLY A 36 11.08 13.39 -4.12
CA GLY A 36 12.42 13.96 -3.91
C GLY A 36 13.28 13.24 -2.86
N GLY A 37 13.03 11.94 -2.60
CA GLY A 37 13.69 11.20 -1.51
C GLY A 37 13.12 11.46 -0.12
N TYR A 38 12.05 12.25 -0.01
CA TYR A 38 11.28 12.49 1.20
C TYR A 38 9.97 11.70 1.20
N THR A 39 9.42 11.54 2.39
CA THR A 39 8.18 10.80 2.67
C THR A 39 7.22 11.70 3.44
N TYR A 40 5.96 11.71 3.06
CA TYR A 40 4.96 12.58 3.69
C TYR A 40 3.67 11.81 3.98
N ASP A 41 3.08 12.09 5.15
CA ASP A 41 1.79 11.53 5.59
C ASP A 41 0.68 12.57 5.43
N SER A 42 -0.48 12.13 4.95
CA SER A 42 -1.68 12.97 4.89
C SER A 42 -2.14 13.30 6.32
N PHE A 43 -2.33 14.58 6.62
CA PHE A 43 -2.82 15.02 7.93
C PHE A 43 -4.10 15.86 7.87
N SER A 44 -4.41 16.46 6.72
CA SER A 44 -5.61 17.28 6.55
C SER A 44 -6.17 17.18 5.13
N GLN A 45 -7.49 17.30 5.01
CA GLN A 45 -8.19 17.38 3.73
C GLN A 45 -9.30 18.42 3.83
N SER A 46 -9.31 19.39 2.91
CA SER A 46 -10.36 20.40 2.78
C SER A 46 -11.16 20.13 1.51
N LEU A 47 -12.42 19.73 1.68
CA LEU A 47 -13.34 19.56 0.54
C LEU A 47 -13.69 20.90 -0.11
N GLN A 48 -13.84 21.96 0.68
CA GLN A 48 -14.19 23.31 0.18
C GLN A 48 -13.10 23.89 -0.71
N LYS A 49 -11.82 23.70 -0.34
CA LYS A 49 -10.67 24.17 -1.11
C LYS A 49 -10.14 23.12 -2.08
N ASN A 50 -10.80 21.96 -2.15
CA ASN A 50 -10.34 20.76 -2.84
C ASN A 50 -8.84 20.48 -2.69
N THR A 51 -8.34 20.62 -1.46
CA THR A 51 -6.91 20.55 -1.14
C THR A 51 -6.67 19.42 -0.14
N ARG A 52 -5.57 18.68 -0.30
CA ARG A 52 -5.06 17.72 0.66
C ARG A 52 -3.66 18.12 1.12
N SER A 53 -3.43 18.11 2.43
CA SER A 53 -2.16 18.53 3.02
C SER A 53 -1.40 17.33 3.57
N PHE A 54 -0.11 17.31 3.28
CA PHE A 54 0.83 16.26 3.66
C PHE A 54 1.99 16.87 4.45
N CYS A 55 2.34 16.27 5.58
CA CYS A 55 3.49 16.69 6.39
C CYS A 55 4.60 15.65 6.29
N CYS A 56 5.86 16.09 6.44
CA CYS A 56 6.98 15.16 6.43
C CYS A 56 6.84 14.08 7.52
N SER A 57 7.01 12.82 7.15
CA SER A 57 6.84 11.67 8.05
C SER A 57 7.93 11.52 9.10
N LYS A 58 9.02 12.30 9.03
CA LYS A 58 10.10 12.31 10.02
C LYS A 58 9.77 13.24 11.19
N GLU A 59 8.61 13.02 11.82
CA GLU A 59 8.18 13.76 13.01
C GLU A 59 9.17 13.63 14.17
N ASN A 60 9.84 12.48 14.28
CA ASN A 60 10.90 12.25 15.27
C ASN A 60 12.09 13.20 15.12
N LEU A 61 12.32 13.75 13.92
CA LEU A 61 13.31 14.78 13.65
C LEU A 61 12.72 16.19 13.76
N ARG A 62 11.46 16.31 14.19
CA ARG A 62 10.70 17.58 14.27
C ARG A 62 10.65 18.33 12.95
N CYS A 63 10.72 17.60 11.82
CA CYS A 63 10.57 18.20 10.50
C CYS A 63 9.16 18.75 10.34
N ARG A 64 9.05 19.97 9.82
CA ARG A 64 7.77 20.68 9.62
C ARG A 64 7.48 20.97 8.17
N ALA A 65 8.22 20.40 7.21
CA ALA A 65 7.93 20.59 5.79
C ALA A 65 6.51 20.11 5.45
N VAL A 66 5.72 20.94 4.74
CA VAL A 66 4.33 20.64 4.38
C VAL A 66 4.08 20.88 2.90
N VAL A 67 3.54 19.87 2.24
CA VAL A 67 3.11 19.94 0.85
C VAL A 67 1.59 19.95 0.78
N ASN A 68 1.03 20.90 0.04
CA ASN A 68 -0.38 20.93 -0.30
C ASN A 68 -0.57 20.44 -1.74
N LEU A 69 -1.51 19.52 -1.91
CA LEU A 69 -1.97 19.03 -3.19
C LEU A 69 -3.35 19.59 -3.50
N PHE A 70 -3.49 20.25 -4.64
CA PHE A 70 -4.77 20.67 -5.20
C PHE A 70 -5.31 19.56 -6.11
N MET A 71 -6.43 18.96 -5.72
CA MET A 71 -6.95 17.75 -6.39
C MET A 71 -7.49 18.04 -7.80
N ASP A 72 -7.92 19.27 -8.10
CA ASP A 72 -8.46 19.64 -9.42
C ASP A 72 -7.37 19.82 -10.48
N SER A 73 -6.25 20.42 -10.09
CA SER A 73 -5.19 20.80 -11.02
C SER A 73 -4.02 19.82 -11.01
N ASN A 74 -4.05 18.82 -10.13
CA ASN A 74 -2.89 18.01 -9.75
C ASN A 74 -1.66 18.87 -9.41
N MET A 75 -1.85 20.15 -9.08
CA MET A 75 -0.73 21.03 -8.74
C MET A 75 -0.36 20.84 -7.28
N TYR A 76 0.94 20.90 -7.04
CA TYR A 76 1.52 20.83 -5.71
C TYR A 76 2.13 22.17 -5.38
N ASN A 77 1.92 22.60 -4.14
CA ASN A 77 2.54 23.78 -3.60
C ASN A 77 3.24 23.42 -2.29
N ASP A 78 4.52 23.77 -2.18
CA ASP A 78 5.20 23.80 -0.90
C ASP A 78 4.57 24.91 -0.07
N SER A 79 3.67 24.50 0.81
CA SER A 79 2.69 25.40 1.38
C SER A 79 3.23 26.27 2.49
N ASN A 80 4.39 25.91 3.04
CA ASN A 80 4.97 26.63 4.17
C ASN A 80 6.38 27.14 3.92
N ASN A 81 6.98 26.85 2.75
CA ASN A 81 8.37 27.21 2.43
C ASN A 81 9.36 26.76 3.52
N VAL A 82 9.02 25.69 4.24
CA VAL A 82 9.88 25.14 5.30
C VAL A 82 10.74 24.06 4.68
N GLU A 83 12.03 24.37 4.57
CA GLU A 83 13.03 23.37 4.17
C GLU A 83 13.05 22.19 5.14
N HIS A 84 13.34 21.00 4.60
CA HIS A 84 13.56 19.83 5.43
C HIS A 84 14.80 20.03 6.30
N ASN A 85 14.67 19.74 7.60
CA ASN A 85 15.79 19.80 8.54
C ASN A 85 16.62 18.50 8.58
N HIS A 86 16.46 17.65 7.56
CA HIS A 86 17.15 16.37 7.45
C HIS A 86 17.41 16.05 5.97
N PRO A 87 18.44 15.24 5.68
CA PRO A 87 18.70 14.81 4.32
C PRO A 87 17.58 13.92 3.77
N PRO A 88 17.42 13.84 2.44
CA PRO A 88 16.56 12.86 1.80
C PRO A 88 16.97 11.44 2.17
N ASN A 89 16.00 10.52 2.26
CA ASN A 89 16.24 9.11 2.50
C ASN A 89 15.67 8.27 1.34
N HIS A 90 16.44 8.21 0.26
CA HIS A 90 16.06 7.46 -0.95
C HIS A 90 15.88 5.96 -0.69
N HIS A 91 16.60 5.38 0.27
CA HIS A 91 16.45 3.97 0.64
C HIS A 91 15.08 3.70 1.26
N ASP A 92 14.60 4.57 2.16
CA ASP A 92 13.27 4.43 2.77
C ASP A 92 12.15 4.65 1.76
N VAL A 93 12.31 5.61 0.84
CA VAL A 93 11.37 5.80 -0.28
C VAL A 93 11.29 4.56 -1.17
N LYS A 94 12.42 4.07 -1.69
CA LYS A 94 12.47 2.82 -2.47
C LYS A 94 11.81 1.68 -1.71
N ARG A 95 12.02 1.63 -0.40
CA ARG A 95 11.43 0.64 0.48
C ARG A 95 9.92 0.68 0.56
N LEU A 96 9.36 1.85 0.81
CA LEU A 96 7.91 2.02 0.91
C LEU A 96 7.22 1.65 -0.41
N LEU A 97 7.83 2.01 -1.53
CA LEU A 97 7.30 1.74 -2.86
C LEU A 97 7.35 0.25 -3.22
N ALA A 98 8.48 -0.42 -2.96
CA ALA A 98 8.58 -1.87 -3.14
C ALA A 98 7.56 -2.61 -2.27
N LEU A 99 7.39 -2.20 -1.00
CA LEU A 99 6.38 -2.79 -0.11
C LEU A 99 4.95 -2.56 -0.60
N GLN A 100 4.66 -1.37 -1.15
CA GLN A 100 3.36 -1.08 -1.73
C GLN A 100 3.09 -1.95 -2.95
N LYS A 101 4.06 -2.12 -3.85
CA LYS A 101 3.95 -3.02 -5.01
C LYS A 101 3.77 -4.48 -4.61
N ILE A 102 4.49 -4.94 -3.60
CA ILE A 102 4.30 -6.29 -3.04
C ILE A 102 2.88 -6.43 -2.50
N LYS A 103 2.33 -5.46 -1.75
CA LYS A 103 0.94 -5.50 -1.28
C LYS A 103 -0.05 -5.63 -2.43
N GLU A 104 0.11 -4.80 -3.46
CA GLU A 104 -0.76 -4.80 -4.65
C GLU A 104 -0.72 -6.16 -5.35
N ARG A 105 0.47 -6.70 -5.61
CA ARG A 105 0.63 -8.01 -6.25
C ARG A 105 0.13 -9.17 -5.39
N VAL A 106 0.34 -9.15 -4.08
CA VAL A 106 -0.16 -10.19 -3.16
C VAL A 106 -1.70 -10.27 -3.20
N LEU A 107 -2.36 -9.13 -3.39
CA LEU A 107 -3.82 -9.05 -3.51
C LEU A 107 -4.32 -9.46 -4.90
N ALA A 108 -3.58 -9.12 -5.96
CA ALA A 108 -4.01 -9.33 -7.34
C ALA A 108 -3.64 -10.72 -7.90
N GLU A 109 -2.49 -11.28 -7.49
CA GLU A 109 -1.90 -12.44 -8.14
C GLU A 109 -2.05 -13.74 -7.32
N PRO A 110 -2.40 -14.87 -7.97
CA PRO A 110 -2.52 -16.15 -7.29
C PRO A 110 -1.16 -16.82 -6.98
N ILE A 111 -0.03 -16.16 -7.22
CA ILE A 111 1.34 -16.69 -7.04
C ILE A 111 1.72 -16.72 -5.55
N SER A 112 2.66 -17.58 -5.13
CA SER A 112 3.13 -17.61 -3.75
C SER A 112 3.70 -16.25 -3.29
N VAL A 113 3.35 -15.83 -2.07
CA VAL A 113 3.82 -14.57 -1.46
C VAL A 113 5.35 -14.46 -1.46
N ALA A 114 6.07 -15.56 -1.18
CA ALA A 114 7.54 -15.57 -1.20
C ALA A 114 8.11 -15.18 -2.56
N ARG A 115 7.60 -15.78 -3.64
CA ARG A 115 8.00 -15.44 -5.02
C ARG A 115 7.68 -14.00 -5.39
N ILE A 116 6.52 -13.47 -5.00
CA ILE A 116 6.19 -12.06 -5.24
C ILE A 116 7.21 -11.13 -4.57
N ILE A 117 7.60 -11.44 -3.33
CA ILE A 117 8.61 -10.66 -2.60
C ILE A 117 9.96 -10.73 -3.31
N GLU A 118 10.42 -11.92 -3.69
CA GLU A 118 11.70 -12.11 -4.39
C GLU A 118 11.74 -11.37 -5.72
N ASP A 119 10.68 -11.49 -6.54
CA ASP A 119 10.56 -10.81 -7.83
C ASP A 119 10.66 -9.28 -7.68
N GLU A 120 9.92 -8.69 -6.73
CA GLU A 120 9.94 -7.24 -6.54
C GLU A 120 11.29 -6.75 -5.98
N TYR A 121 11.97 -7.55 -5.16
CA TYR A 121 13.31 -7.21 -4.68
C TYR A 121 14.33 -7.18 -5.80
N VAL A 122 14.25 -8.13 -6.74
CA VAL A 122 15.12 -8.18 -7.91
C VAL A 122 14.83 -6.98 -8.83
N LYS A 123 13.56 -6.66 -9.08
CA LYS A 123 13.16 -5.55 -9.95
C LYS A 123 13.60 -4.18 -9.43
N HIS A 124 13.56 -3.96 -8.12
CA HIS A 124 13.90 -2.68 -7.51
C HIS A 124 15.39 -2.51 -7.19
N ASP A 125 16.23 -3.46 -7.62
CA ASP A 125 17.68 -3.47 -7.36
C ASP A 125 18.01 -3.25 -5.87
N LEU A 126 17.23 -3.88 -4.99
CA LEU A 126 17.46 -3.81 -3.55
C LEU A 126 18.67 -4.69 -3.22
N ASN A 127 19.84 -4.04 -3.19
CA ASN A 127 21.15 -4.66 -2.98
C ASN A 127 21.38 -5.02 -1.49
N GLY A 128 22.58 -5.51 -1.16
CA GLY A 128 22.90 -6.05 0.17
C GLY A 128 22.71 -5.08 1.35
N ASP A 129 22.86 -3.76 1.17
CA ASP A 129 22.57 -2.78 2.23
C ASP A 129 21.06 -2.55 2.37
N ASP A 130 20.36 -2.40 1.26
CA ASP A 130 18.89 -2.33 1.27
C ASP A 130 18.29 -3.58 1.92
N ARG A 131 18.77 -4.77 1.57
CA ARG A 131 18.33 -6.04 2.17
C ARG A 131 18.60 -6.14 3.68
N ARG A 132 19.60 -5.42 4.21
CA ARG A 132 19.85 -5.36 5.65
C ARG A 132 18.84 -4.45 6.36
N HIS A 133 18.45 -3.35 5.72
CA HIS A 133 17.42 -2.44 6.24
C HIS A 133 15.98 -2.98 6.01
N PHE A 134 15.80 -3.81 5.01
CA PHE A 134 14.61 -4.60 4.79
C PHE A 134 14.70 -5.92 5.55
N LEU A 135 14.29 -5.91 6.82
CA LEU A 135 14.14 -7.14 7.60
C LEU A 135 13.41 -8.21 6.76
N LEU A 136 14.13 -9.29 6.51
CA LEU A 136 13.85 -10.37 5.55
C LEU A 136 12.40 -10.94 5.57
N PRO A 137 12.03 -11.65 4.47
CA PRO A 137 10.69 -12.08 4.13
C PRO A 137 9.91 -12.85 5.19
N ALA A 138 10.49 -13.60 6.11
CA ALA A 138 9.69 -14.47 7.00
C ALA A 138 8.69 -13.66 7.85
N SER A 139 9.14 -12.55 8.44
CA SER A 139 8.30 -11.68 9.27
C SER A 139 7.22 -10.96 8.44
N GLN A 140 7.57 -10.46 7.25
CA GLN A 140 6.66 -9.74 6.36
C GLN A 140 5.74 -10.67 5.57
N ALA A 141 6.22 -11.85 5.18
CA ALA A 141 5.44 -12.88 4.50
C ALA A 141 4.29 -13.34 5.39
N SER A 142 4.51 -13.51 6.71
CA SER A 142 3.41 -13.77 7.65
C SER A 142 2.35 -12.67 7.58
N LYS A 143 2.76 -11.40 7.54
CA LYS A 143 1.84 -10.25 7.40
C LYS A 143 1.09 -10.28 6.06
N PHE A 144 1.77 -10.56 4.95
CA PHE A 144 1.16 -10.65 3.62
C PHE A 144 0.26 -11.88 3.45
N HIS A 145 0.63 -13.01 4.05
CA HIS A 145 -0.24 -14.18 4.14
C HIS A 145 -1.51 -13.87 4.91
N LYS A 146 -1.43 -13.11 6.02
CA LYS A 146 -2.61 -12.63 6.75
C LYS A 146 -3.46 -11.68 5.90
N ILE A 147 -2.83 -10.75 5.16
CA ILE A 147 -3.55 -9.85 4.24
C ILE A 147 -4.31 -10.66 3.19
N ARG A 148 -3.64 -11.61 2.53
CA ARG A 148 -4.27 -12.47 1.54
C ARG A 148 -5.35 -13.36 2.14
N ALA A 149 -5.13 -13.93 3.32
CA ALA A 149 -6.12 -14.75 4.02
C ALA A 149 -7.40 -13.99 4.37
N LYS A 150 -7.34 -12.67 4.60
CA LYS A 150 -8.54 -11.83 4.79
C LYS A 150 -9.37 -11.65 3.52
N MET A 151 -8.76 -11.81 2.36
CA MET A 151 -9.42 -11.68 1.05
C MET A 151 -9.87 -13.02 0.48
N LEU A 152 -9.29 -14.12 0.96
CA LEU A 152 -9.74 -15.45 0.63
C LEU A 152 -11.05 -15.75 1.36
N PRO A 153 -11.97 -16.52 0.76
CA PRO A 153 -13.12 -17.02 1.49
C PRO A 153 -12.65 -17.78 2.75
N PRO A 154 -13.46 -17.77 3.82
CA PRO A 154 -13.15 -18.52 5.03
C PRO A 154 -12.84 -19.96 4.65
N ASN A 155 -11.78 -20.52 5.27
CA ASN A 155 -11.37 -21.89 5.03
C ASN A 155 -12.60 -22.81 5.18
N PRO A 156 -12.97 -23.61 4.17
CA PRO A 156 -14.14 -24.48 4.26
C PRO A 156 -14.10 -25.40 5.48
N LYS A 157 -12.91 -25.81 5.96
CA LYS A 157 -12.74 -26.60 7.19
C LYS A 157 -13.15 -25.89 8.48
N ALA A 158 -13.16 -24.56 8.45
CA ALA A 158 -13.53 -23.73 9.59
C ALA A 158 -15.02 -23.36 9.57
N LEU A 159 -15.73 -23.66 8.49
CA LEU A 159 -17.18 -23.52 8.42
C LEU A 159 -17.77 -24.79 9.05
N ASP A 160 -18.51 -24.63 10.14
CA ASP A 160 -19.26 -25.69 10.79
C ASP A 160 -20.57 -25.91 10.01
N PHE A 161 -20.46 -26.52 8.84
CA PHE A 161 -21.62 -26.91 8.04
C PHE A 161 -21.56 -28.39 7.73
N GLU A 162 -22.66 -29.07 8.02
CA GLU A 162 -22.87 -30.44 7.59
C GLU A 162 -23.40 -30.42 6.15
N VAL A 163 -22.67 -31.05 5.23
CA VAL A 163 -23.19 -31.31 3.89
C VAL A 163 -24.23 -32.42 4.02
N SER A 164 -25.50 -32.11 3.77
CA SER A 164 -26.57 -33.11 3.76
C SER A 164 -26.20 -34.28 2.84
N ALA A 165 -26.50 -35.52 3.25
CA ALA A 165 -26.22 -36.74 2.49
C ALA A 165 -26.86 -36.73 1.08
N MET A 166 -27.89 -35.93 0.84
CA MET A 166 -28.48 -35.77 -0.50
C MET A 166 -27.60 -35.00 -1.48
N TYR A 167 -26.56 -34.31 -0.98
CA TYR A 167 -25.59 -33.55 -1.77
C TYR A 167 -24.18 -34.15 -1.71
N SER A 168 -24.01 -35.37 -1.20
CA SER A 168 -22.69 -36.04 -1.19
C SER A 168 -22.40 -36.78 -2.49
N THR A 169 -23.41 -37.01 -3.33
CA THR A 169 -23.31 -37.75 -4.59
C THR A 169 -23.78 -36.92 -5.77
N THR A 170 -23.15 -37.14 -6.92
CA THR A 170 -23.56 -36.57 -8.22
C THR A 170 -24.82 -37.27 -8.75
N HIS A 171 -25.43 -36.73 -9.81
CA HIS A 171 -26.53 -37.39 -10.51
C HIS A 171 -26.18 -38.79 -11.06
N SER A 172 -24.89 -39.09 -11.26
CA SER A 172 -24.38 -40.41 -11.67
C SER A 172 -24.07 -41.35 -10.50
N GLY A 173 -24.26 -40.92 -9.26
CA GLY A 173 -23.97 -41.72 -8.06
C GLY A 173 -22.51 -41.72 -7.62
N GLU A 174 -21.64 -40.94 -8.27
CA GLU A 174 -20.26 -40.76 -7.83
C GLU A 174 -20.19 -39.78 -6.66
N GLU A 175 -19.46 -40.11 -5.60
CA GLU A 175 -19.14 -39.15 -4.53
C GLU A 175 -18.36 -37.98 -5.13
N PHE A 176 -18.86 -36.74 -4.99
CA PHE A 176 -18.05 -35.58 -5.34
C PHE A 176 -17.49 -34.94 -4.08
N LEU A 177 -16.17 -34.84 -4.04
CA LEU A 177 -15.47 -34.00 -3.09
C LEU A 177 -15.72 -32.53 -3.47
N ILE A 178 -16.16 -31.72 -2.51
CA ILE A 178 -16.06 -30.26 -2.65
C ILE A 178 -14.57 -29.94 -2.82
N TYR A 179 -14.20 -29.56 -4.05
CA TYR A 179 -12.82 -29.24 -4.41
C TYR A 179 -12.59 -27.75 -4.20
N ASP A 180 -11.90 -27.39 -3.12
CA ASP A 180 -11.29 -26.07 -3.01
C ASP A 180 -10.06 -26.04 -3.95
N SER A 181 -10.15 -25.25 -5.02
CA SER A 181 -9.09 -25.10 -6.03
C SER A 181 -7.77 -24.58 -5.46
N THR A 182 -7.74 -24.14 -4.19
CA THR A 182 -6.56 -23.51 -3.59
C THR A 182 -5.79 -24.38 -2.58
N ARG A 183 -6.35 -25.47 -2.01
CA ARG A 183 -5.63 -26.34 -1.06
C ARG A 183 -6.11 -27.81 -1.05
N LYS A 184 -5.14 -28.74 -0.98
CA LYS A 184 -5.27 -30.21 -0.92
C LYS A 184 -6.51 -30.74 -0.17
N LYS A 185 -7.14 -31.77 -0.76
CA LYS A 185 -8.14 -32.74 -0.25
C LYS A 185 -8.70 -32.44 1.15
N LEU A 186 -9.97 -32.06 1.20
CA LEU A 186 -10.81 -32.17 2.40
C LEU A 186 -11.10 -33.65 2.61
N GLY A 187 -10.29 -34.33 3.43
CA GLY A 187 -10.54 -35.71 3.81
C GLY A 187 -11.83 -35.81 4.62
N GLY A 188 -12.87 -36.39 4.03
CA GLY A 188 -13.93 -37.05 4.77
C GLY A 188 -13.38 -38.40 5.26
N ARG A 189 -13.47 -38.65 6.56
CA ARG A 189 -13.16 -39.94 7.15
C ARG A 189 -14.37 -40.84 6.88
N LEU A 190 -14.21 -41.85 6.04
CA LEU A 190 -15.16 -42.96 5.95
C LEU A 190 -14.92 -43.85 7.18
N THR A 191 -15.84 -43.79 8.13
CA THR A 191 -16.16 -44.90 9.05
C THR A 191 -17.65 -45.10 9.01
#